data_AF-A0A5C7Z287-F1
#
_entry.id   AF-A0A5C7Z287-F1
#
_cell.length_a   1.000
_cell.length_b   1.000
_cell.length_c   1.000
_cell.angle_alpha   90.00
_cell.angle_beta   90.00
_cell.angle_gamma   90.00
#
_symmetry.space_group_name_H-M   'P 1'
#
loop_
_entity.id
_entity.type
_entity.pdbx_description
1 polymer ?
#
loop_
_entity_poly.entity_id
_entity_poly.type
_entity_poly.pdbx_seq_one_letter_code
_entity_poly.pdbx_strand_id
1 'polypeptide(L)' 'DFSLFGEVFNSVSEAYGEAVNSAKDSDFIYIGGSTFVVAEIV' A
#
# COMPACT_ATOMS: atom_id res chain seq x y z
N ASP A 1 0.09 22.09 -7.31
CA ASP A 1 -0.24 20.67 -7.37
C ASP A 1 0.87 19.81 -6.81
N PHE A 2 0.51 18.78 -6.06
CA PHE A 2 1.45 17.89 -5.37
C PHE A 2 1.93 16.70 -6.23
N SER A 3 1.49 16.60 -7.50
CA SER A 3 1.89 15.55 -8.47
C SER A 3 1.89 14.12 -7.91
N LEU A 4 0.85 13.78 -7.17
CA LEU A 4 0.66 12.44 -6.61
C LEU A 4 -0.09 11.57 -7.61
N PHE A 5 0.40 10.35 -7.81
CA PHE A 5 -0.21 9.34 -8.67
C PHE A 5 -0.66 8.15 -7.81
N GLY A 6 -1.79 7.55 -8.17
CA GLY A 6 -2.33 6.38 -7.48
C GLY A 6 -2.66 5.27 -8.47
N GLU A 7 -2.66 4.05 -7.96
CA GLU A 7 -2.94 2.83 -8.72
C GLU A 7 -4.03 2.01 -8.01
N VAL A 8 -4.68 1.11 -8.75
CA VAL A 8 -5.76 0.25 -8.26
C VAL A 8 -5.35 -1.20 -8.41
N PHE A 9 -5.57 -1.99 -7.36
CA PHE A 9 -5.25 -3.41 -7.30
C PHE A 9 -6.49 -4.22 -6.94
N ASN A 10 -6.47 -5.53 -7.24
CA ASN A 10 -7.63 -6.39 -6.98
C ASN A 10 -7.69 -6.91 -5.53
N SER A 11 -6.58 -6.81 -4.80
CA SER A 11 -6.48 -7.23 -3.39
C SER A 11 -5.52 -6.35 -2.61
N VAL A 12 -5.63 -6.38 -1.27
CA VAL A 12 -4.69 -5.68 -0.39
C VAL A 12 -3.31 -6.32 -0.47
N SER A 13 -3.25 -7.65 -0.65
CA SER A 13 -1.98 -8.38 -0.84
C SER A 13 -1.22 -7.92 -2.08
N GLU A 14 -1.90 -7.74 -3.21
CA GLU A 14 -1.28 -7.21 -4.45
C GLU A 14 -0.75 -5.78 -4.22
N ALA A 15 -1.57 -4.90 -3.64
CA ALA A 15 -1.18 -3.52 -3.36
C ALA A 15 0.01 -3.43 -2.40
N TYR A 16 0.04 -4.27 -1.36
CA TYR A 16 1.15 -4.33 -0.41
C TYR A 16 2.45 -4.81 -1.08
N GLY A 17 2.37 -5.85 -1.90
CA GLY A 17 3.53 -6.36 -2.65
C GLY A 17 4.13 -5.28 -3.54
N GLU A 18 3.30 -4.54 -4.27
CA GLU A 18 3.78 -3.44 -5.12
C GLU A 18 4.36 -2.27 -4.32
N ALA A 19 3.72 -1.92 -3.19
CA ALA A 19 4.25 -0.90 -2.28
C ALA A 19 5.63 -1.28 -1.75
N VAL A 20 5.85 -2.55 -1.36
CA VAL A 20 7.15 -3.04 -0.88
C VAL A 20 8.20 -3.02 -2.00
N ASN A 21 7.83 -3.40 -3.23
CA ASN A 21 8.73 -3.37 -4.38
C ASN A 21 9.16 -1.94 -4.77
N SER A 22 8.27 -0.97 -4.57
CA SER A 22 8.49 0.44 -4.91
C SER A 22 9.21 1.23 -3.80
N ALA A 23 9.12 0.78 -2.55
CA ALA A 23 9.70 1.45 -1.39
C ALA A 23 11.21 1.24 -1.31
N LYS A 24 11.94 2.28 -0.88
CA LYS A 24 13.33 2.16 -0.43
C LYS A 24 13.37 1.79 1.04
N ASP A 25 14.52 1.31 1.53
CA ASP A 25 14.72 0.97 2.94
C ASP A 25 14.45 2.13 3.91
N SER A 26 14.56 3.38 3.44
CA SER A 26 14.26 4.58 4.22
C SER A 26 12.78 4.96 4.27
N ASP A 27 11.97 4.35 3.42
CA ASP A 27 10.59 4.74 3.23
C ASP A 27 9.67 4.03 4.22
N PHE A 28 8.51 4.63 4.47
CA PHE A 28 7.50 4.10 5.39
C PHE A 28 6.20 3.83 4.62
N ILE A 29 5.72 2.59 4.67
CA ILE A 29 4.46 2.18 4.05
C ILE A 29 3.34 2.28 5.09
N TYR A 30 2.40 3.20 4.86
CA TYR A 30 1.17 3.30 5.66
C TYR A 30 0.07 2.43 5.06
N ILE A 31 -0.56 1.61 5.90
CA ILE A 31 -1.68 0.76 5.52
C ILE A 31 -2.82 1.02 6.51
N GLY A 32 -3.98 1.40 5.98
CA GLY A 32 -5.12 1.74 6.82
C GLY A 32 -6.35 2.14 6.01
N GLY A 33 -7.32 2.73 6.69
CA GLY A 33 -8.61 3.14 6.10
C GLY A 33 -9.78 2.23 6.48
N SER A 34 -9.51 1.00 6.94
CA SER A 34 -10.51 0.08 7.50
C SER A 34 -9.84 -1.03 8.30
N THR A 35 -10.54 -1.56 9.32
CA THR A 35 -10.08 -2.75 10.06
C THR A 35 -9.98 -3.99 9.16
N PHE A 36 -10.82 -4.09 8.13
CA PHE A 36 -10.77 -5.19 7.15
C PHE A 36 -9.52 -5.13 6.27
N VAL A 37 -9.06 -3.93 5.89
CA VAL A 37 -7.84 -3.76 5.08
C VAL A 37 -6.60 -4.20 5.87
N VAL A 38 -6.52 -3.83 7.16
CA VAL A 38 -5.40 -4.25 8.01
C VAL A 38 -5.42 -5.76 8.26
N ALA A 39 -6.61 -6.34 8.46
CA ALA A 39 -6.77 -7.77 8.71
C ALA A 39 -6.36 -8.66 7.51
N GLU A 40 -6.36 -8.15 6.28
CA GLU A 40 -5.99 -8.92 5.08
C GLU A 40 -4.47 -9.12 4.95
N ILE A 41 -3.66 -8.40 5.73
CA ILE A 41 -2.19 -8.48 5.67
C ILE A 41 -1.61 -9.48 6.70
N VAL A 42 -2.34 -9.79 7.78
CA VAL A 42 -1.90 -10.62 8.92
C VAL A 42 -2.40 -12.05 8.89
#